data_AF-A0A6S6PFR3-F1
#
_entry.id   AF-A0A6S6PFR3-F1
#
_cell.length_a   1.000
_cell.length_b   1.000
_cell.length_c   1.000
_cell.angle_alpha   90.00
_cell.angle_beta   90.00
_cell.angle_gamma   90.00
#
_symmetry.space_group_name_H-M   'P 1'
#
loop_
_entity.id
_entity.type
_entity.pdbx_description
1 polymer ?
#
loop_
_entity_poly.entity_id
_entity_poly.type
_entity_poly.pdbx_seq_one_letter_code
_entity_poly.pdbx_strand_id
1 'polypeptide(L)'
;MSDDSSTRPTARVVPKPRRVRFDMPAGTSRQHFVDGDLVMSHFVSTLSATFPEGEDFFIRSVREYRDHISDADLKEAVKGFIAQEATHRHQHRLLNDRLQAMGYPTGDRSACQEAGWPT
;
A
#
# COMPACT_ATOMS: atom_id res chain seq x y z
N MET A 1 16.43 -43.65 -19.96
CA MET A 1 15.76 -44.02 -18.70
C MET A 1 15.72 -42.79 -17.82
N SER A 2 14.48 -42.32 -17.59
CA SER A 2 13.99 -41.42 -16.55
C SER A 2 14.64 -40.05 -16.36
N ASP A 3 13.98 -39.05 -16.96
CA ASP A 3 14.03 -37.64 -16.57
C ASP A 3 13.10 -37.45 -15.36
N ASP A 4 13.66 -37.34 -14.15
CA ASP A 4 12.90 -37.11 -12.92
C ASP A 4 12.57 -35.61 -12.78
N SER A 5 11.54 -35.19 -13.49
CA SER A 5 10.94 -33.87 -13.34
C SER A 5 10.17 -33.83 -12.03
N SER A 6 10.87 -33.54 -10.93
CA SER A 6 10.29 -33.30 -9.61
C SER A 6 9.27 -32.17 -9.67
N THR A 7 7.99 -32.52 -9.81
CA THR A 7 6.87 -31.58 -9.82
C THR A 7 6.57 -31.24 -8.37
N ARG A 8 7.23 -30.21 -7.84
CA ARG A 8 6.93 -29.68 -6.51
C ARG A 8 5.49 -29.14 -6.52
N PRO A 9 4.57 -29.61 -5.68
CA PRO A 9 3.25 -28.99 -5.58
C PRO A 9 3.43 -27.57 -5.06
N THR A 10 3.28 -26.56 -5.92
CA THR A 10 3.21 -25.17 -5.49
C THR A 10 1.83 -24.96 -4.89
N ALA A 11 1.66 -25.38 -3.63
CA ALA A 11 0.47 -25.09 -2.87
C ALA A 11 0.19 -23.58 -2.96
N ARG A 12 -0.95 -23.22 -3.54
CA ARG A 12 -1.27 -21.82 -3.85
C ARG A 12 -1.50 -21.08 -2.55
N VAL A 13 -0.66 -20.08 -2.27
CA VAL A 13 -0.80 -19.27 -1.06
C VAL A 13 -1.95 -18.29 -1.26
N VAL A 14 -3.06 -18.54 -0.58
CA VAL A 14 -4.21 -17.62 -0.55
C VAL A 14 -3.93 -16.49 0.44
N PRO A 15 -3.87 -15.22 0.00
CA PRO A 15 -3.68 -14.09 0.91
C PRO A 15 -4.79 -14.03 1.95
N LYS A 16 -4.43 -14.02 3.24
CA LYS A 16 -5.39 -13.85 4.33
C LYS A 16 -5.42 -12.38 4.75
N PRO A 17 -6.58 -11.71 4.76
CA PRO A 17 -6.65 -10.34 5.25
C PRO A 17 -6.28 -10.28 6.73
N ARG A 18 -5.46 -9.28 7.10
CA ARG A 18 -5.04 -9.03 8.47
C ARG A 18 -5.28 -7.57 8.79
N ARG A 19 -5.90 -7.29 9.93
CA ARG A 19 -6.00 -5.93 10.48
C ARG A 19 -4.72 -5.60 11.22
N VAL A 20 -3.76 -5.03 10.50
CA VAL A 20 -2.52 -4.52 11.09
C VAL A 20 -2.76 -3.09 11.56
N ARG A 21 -2.21 -2.74 12.72
CA ARG A 21 -2.15 -1.38 13.24
C ARG A 21 -0.69 -1.01 13.43
N PHE A 22 -0.32 0.17 12.95
CA PHE A 22 1.00 0.73 13.22
C PHE A 22 0.86 1.85 14.23
N ASP A 23 1.60 1.75 15.33
CA ASP A 23 1.69 2.81 16.31
C ASP A 23 2.77 3.80 15.88
N MET A 24 2.38 5.06 15.63
CA MET A 24 3.33 6.13 15.32
C MET A 24 3.62 6.93 16.59
N PRO A 25 4.85 6.94 17.11
CA PRO A 25 5.18 7.67 18.32
C PRO A 25 4.91 9.17 18.14
N ALA A 26 4.20 9.77 19.10
CA ALA A 26 3.80 11.18 19.05
C ALA A 26 4.99 12.18 19.09
N GLY A 27 6.21 11.71 19.36
CA GLY A 27 7.38 12.55 19.65
C GLY A 27 8.15 13.10 18.45
N THR A 28 7.94 12.59 17.22
CA THR A 28 8.64 13.14 16.04
C THR A 28 7.79 14.20 15.35
N SER A 29 8.06 15.48 15.64
CA SER A 29 7.52 16.63 14.89
C SER A 29 8.49 17.15 13.84
N ARG A 30 9.69 16.55 13.73
CA ARG A 30 10.71 16.92 12.76
C ARG A 30 10.52 16.12 11.47
N GLN A 31 10.69 16.79 10.33
CA GLN A 31 10.59 16.15 9.02
C GLN A 31 11.60 15.00 8.81
N HIS A 32 12.69 14.94 9.59
CA HIS A 32 13.71 13.88 9.49
C HIS A 32 13.40 12.73 10.46
N PHE A 33 12.36 11.94 10.19
CA PHE A 33 11.89 10.88 11.08
C PHE A 33 12.53 9.51 10.83
N VAL A 34 13.23 9.32 9.70
CA VAL A 34 13.98 8.10 9.41
C VAL A 34 15.40 8.27 9.96
N ASP A 35 15.59 7.94 11.24
CA ASP A 35 16.88 8.04 11.94
C ASP A 35 17.60 9.40 11.78
N GLY A 36 16.85 10.48 11.59
CA GLY A 36 17.40 11.83 11.38
C GLY A 36 17.86 12.13 9.95
N ASP A 37 17.71 11.20 9.01
CA ASP A 37 18.06 11.38 7.59
C ASP A 37 16.97 12.17 6.85
N LEU A 38 17.35 13.34 6.32
CA LEU A 38 16.47 14.24 5.57
C LEU A 38 15.96 13.60 4.27
N VAL A 39 16.86 13.06 3.45
CA VAL A 39 16.57 12.58 2.10
C VAL A 39 15.68 11.33 2.18
N MET A 40 16.06 10.40 3.05
CA MET A 40 15.29 9.17 3.23
C MET A 40 13.89 9.47 3.78
N SER A 41 13.76 10.42 4.71
CA SER A 41 12.45 10.81 5.24
C SER A 41 11.55 11.43 4.16
N HIS A 42 12.09 12.26 3.27
CA HIS A 42 11.33 12.82 2.15
C HIS A 42 10.94 11.74 1.14
N PHE A 43 11.86 10.83 0.83
CA PHE A 43 11.60 9.71 -0.08
C PHE A 43 10.47 8.81 0.44
N VAL A 44 10.54 8.39 1.72
CA VAL A 44 9.50 7.57 2.35
C VAL A 44 8.15 8.32 2.38
N SER A 45 8.16 9.62 2.69
CA SER A 45 6.94 10.43 2.73
C SER A 45 6.28 10.51 1.34
N THR A 46 7.09 10.70 0.31
CA THR A 46 6.61 10.81 -1.08
C THR A 46 6.06 9.48 -1.58
N LEU A 47 6.74 8.37 -1.27
CA LEU A 47 6.24 7.03 -1.56
C LEU A 47 4.89 6.77 -0.85
N SER A 48 4.80 7.07 0.45
CA SER A 48 3.55 6.91 1.20
C SER A 48 2.41 7.76 0.62
N ALA A 49 2.69 8.94 0.09
CA ALA A 49 1.69 9.79 -0.56
C ALA A 49 1.09 9.16 -1.82
N THR A 50 1.88 8.40 -2.59
CA THR A 50 1.46 7.85 -3.89
C THR A 50 0.77 6.49 -3.79
N PHE A 51 1.07 5.70 -2.75
CA PHE A 51 0.49 4.36 -2.59
C PHE A 51 -1.06 4.34 -2.54
N PRO A 52 -1.76 5.23 -1.80
CA PRO A 52 -3.23 5.18 -1.71
C PRO A 52 -3.97 5.23 -3.05
N GLU A 53 -3.39 5.85 -4.06
CA GLU A 53 -3.96 5.91 -5.41
C GLU A 53 -3.55 4.70 -6.26
N GLY A 54 -2.29 4.25 -6.11
CA GLY A 54 -1.82 3.02 -6.73
C GLY A 54 -2.62 1.81 -6.28
N GLU A 55 -2.93 1.71 -4.98
CA GLU A 55 -3.75 0.65 -4.40
C GLU A 55 -5.20 0.71 -4.91
N ASP A 56 -5.76 1.91 -5.08
CA ASP A 56 -7.07 2.07 -5.73
C ASP A 56 -7.06 1.60 -7.18
N PHE A 57 -6.00 1.91 -7.91
CA PHE A 57 -5.80 1.40 -9.25
C PHE A 57 -5.70 -0.13 -9.25
N PHE A 58 -4.93 -0.74 -8.33
CA PHE A 58 -4.82 -2.19 -8.22
C PHE A 58 -6.16 -2.84 -7.89
N ILE A 59 -6.88 -2.34 -6.88
CA ILE A 59 -8.20 -2.86 -6.47
C ILE A 59 -9.19 -2.77 -7.64
N ARG A 60 -9.26 -1.63 -8.35
CA ARG A 60 -10.15 -1.49 -9.52
C ARG A 60 -9.77 -2.47 -10.62
N SER A 61 -8.49 -2.60 -10.93
CA SER A 61 -7.98 -3.49 -11.97
C SER A 61 -8.35 -4.95 -11.69
N VAL A 62 -8.14 -5.44 -10.47
CA VAL A 62 -8.49 -6.84 -10.14
C VAL A 62 -9.99 -7.08 -10.05
N ARG A 63 -10.77 -6.06 -9.65
CA ARG A 63 -12.24 -6.15 -9.61
C ARG A 63 -12.85 -6.29 -10.99
N GLU A 64 -12.32 -5.55 -11.97
CA GLU A 64 -12.77 -5.61 -13.37
C GLU A 64 -12.68 -7.05 -13.91
N TYR A 65 -11.58 -7.74 -13.65
CA TYR A 65 -11.35 -9.10 -14.16
C TYR A 65 -11.89 -10.22 -13.27
N ARG A 66 -12.45 -9.91 -12.09
CA ARG A 66 -12.86 -10.92 -11.09
C ARG A 66 -13.83 -11.95 -11.66
N ASP A 67 -14.78 -11.49 -12.48
CA ASP A 67 -15.86 -12.33 -12.98
C ASP A 67 -15.40 -13.21 -14.17
N HIS A 68 -14.21 -12.94 -14.72
CA HIS A 68 -13.56 -13.77 -15.75
C HIS A 68 -12.72 -14.91 -15.17
N ILE A 69 -12.56 -14.98 -13.85
CA ILE A 69 -11.80 -16.04 -13.19
C ILE A 69 -12.72 -17.28 -13.11
N SER A 70 -12.23 -18.46 -13.48
CA SER A 70 -12.94 -19.74 -13.31
C SER A 70 -12.43 -20.52 -12.09
N ASP A 71 -11.14 -20.40 -11.81
CA ASP A 71 -10.44 -21.04 -10.70
C ASP A 71 -10.91 -20.51 -9.33
N ALA A 72 -11.43 -21.42 -8.49
CA ALA A 72 -11.98 -21.07 -7.19
C ALA A 72 -10.92 -20.55 -6.20
N ASP A 73 -9.70 -21.10 -6.23
CA ASP A 73 -8.61 -20.68 -5.35
C ASP A 73 -8.11 -19.30 -5.74
N LEU A 74 -8.05 -19.01 -7.05
CA LEU A 74 -7.68 -17.69 -7.54
C LEU A 74 -8.76 -16.64 -7.21
N LYS A 75 -10.05 -16.99 -7.30
CA LYS A 75 -11.13 -16.10 -6.84
C LYS A 75 -10.99 -15.74 -5.37
N GLU A 76 -10.70 -16.74 -4.53
CA GLU A 76 -10.52 -16.50 -3.10
C GLU A 76 -9.26 -15.67 -2.83
N ALA A 77 -8.18 -15.93 -3.56
CA ALA A 77 -6.97 -15.12 -3.47
C ALA A 77 -7.20 -13.66 -3.86
N VAL A 78 -8.00 -13.37 -4.90
CA VAL A 78 -8.38 -12.01 -5.30
C VAL A 78 -9.17 -11.30 -4.20
N LYS A 79 -10.11 -11.99 -3.54
CA LYS A 79 -10.82 -11.40 -2.39
C LYS A 79 -9.85 -11.06 -1.25
N GLY A 80 -8.94 -11.99 -0.94
CA GLY A 80 -7.91 -11.82 0.07
C GLY A 80 -7.00 -10.62 -0.22
N PHE A 81 -6.55 -10.51 -1.47
CA PHE A 81 -5.76 -9.39 -1.96
C PHE A 81 -6.51 -8.06 -1.81
N ILE A 82 -7.74 -7.94 -2.32
CA ILE A 82 -8.55 -6.71 -2.20
C ILE A 82 -8.68 -6.27 -0.72
N ALA A 83 -8.90 -7.22 0.19
CA ALA A 83 -9.04 -6.92 1.61
C ALA A 83 -7.71 -6.50 2.27
N GLN A 84 -6.56 -7.04 1.82
CA GLN A 84 -5.25 -6.58 2.26
C GLN A 84 -4.95 -5.17 1.74
N GLU A 85 -5.13 -4.92 0.45
CA GLU A 85 -4.91 -3.59 -0.16
C GLU A 85 -5.80 -2.52 0.49
N ALA A 86 -7.05 -2.83 0.80
CA ALA A 86 -7.92 -1.90 1.52
C ALA A 86 -7.39 -1.56 2.92
N THR A 87 -6.79 -2.54 3.61
CA THR A 87 -6.17 -2.31 4.92
C THR A 87 -4.88 -1.51 4.79
N HIS A 88 -4.05 -1.84 3.80
CA HIS A 88 -2.78 -1.17 3.52
C HIS A 88 -3.00 0.31 3.18
N ARG A 89 -3.97 0.58 2.31
CA ARG A 89 -4.46 1.92 2.00
C ARG A 89 -4.90 2.71 3.20
N HIS A 90 -5.62 2.08 4.11
CA HIS A 90 -6.02 2.73 5.34
C HIS A 90 -4.81 3.13 6.20
N GLN A 91 -3.79 2.27 6.30
CA GLN A 91 -2.57 2.60 7.04
C GLN A 91 -1.77 3.73 6.38
N HIS A 92 -1.66 3.75 5.05
CA HIS A 92 -1.00 4.85 4.34
C HIS A 92 -1.73 6.17 4.57
N ARG A 93 -3.07 6.20 4.60
CA ARG A 93 -3.82 7.42 4.94
C ARG A 93 -3.49 7.92 6.35
N LEU A 94 -3.48 7.03 7.35
CA LEU A 94 -3.13 7.41 8.72
C LEU A 94 -1.70 7.96 8.82
N LEU A 95 -0.75 7.36 8.08
CA LEU A 95 0.62 7.85 8.00
C LEU A 95 0.68 9.21 7.32
N ASN A 96 -0.03 9.39 6.20
CA ASN A 96 -0.07 10.65 5.46
C ASN A 96 -0.69 11.78 6.31
N ASP A 97 -1.76 11.52 7.05
CA ASP A 97 -2.33 12.50 8.00
C ASP A 97 -1.28 12.96 9.03
N ARG A 98 -0.46 12.02 9.52
CA ARG A 98 0.64 12.34 10.44
C ARG A 98 1.76 13.12 9.74
N LEU A 99 2.17 12.72 8.55
CA LEU A 99 3.20 13.40 7.76
C LEU A 99 2.76 14.82 7.38
N GLN A 100 1.48 15.04 7.12
CA GLN A 100 0.90 16.35 6.91
C GLN A 100 1.04 17.24 8.14
N ALA A 101 0.78 16.71 9.35
CA ALA A 101 1.04 17.43 10.60
C ALA A 101 2.54 17.76 10.83
N MET A 102 3.45 17.09 10.12
CA MET A 102 4.89 17.37 10.12
C MET A 102 5.32 18.33 8.98
N GLY A 103 4.37 18.78 8.16
CA GLY A 103 4.59 19.73 7.07
C GLY A 103 4.82 19.10 5.69
N TYR A 104 4.64 17.79 5.53
CA TYR A 104 4.71 17.16 4.21
C TYR A 104 3.39 17.32 3.42
N PRO A 105 3.45 17.64 2.11
CA PRO A 105 2.27 17.79 1.26
C PRO A 105 1.73 16.42 0.84
N THR A 106 1.16 15.68 1.79
CA THR A 106 0.69 14.28 1.64
C THR A 106 -0.83 14.15 1.65
N GLY A 107 -1.55 15.28 1.82
CA GLY A 107 -3.00 15.34 1.69
C GLY A 107 -3.47 15.19 0.25
N ASP A 108 -4.78 15.22 0.04
CA ASP A 108 -5.37 15.13 -1.30
C ASP A 108 -4.73 16.17 -2.24
N ARG A 109 -4.41 15.78 -3.48
CA ARG A 109 -3.66 16.65 -4.41
C ARG A 109 -4.39 17.94 -4.75
N SER A 110 -5.72 17.94 -4.58
CA SER A 110 -6.56 19.14 -4.55
C SER A 110 -6.04 20.20 -3.56
N ALA A 111 -5.61 19.76 -2.38
CA ALA A 111 -5.04 20.61 -1.33
C ALA A 111 -3.57 20.99 -1.60
N CYS A 112 -2.80 20.17 -2.31
CA CYS A 112 -1.45 20.53 -2.74
C CYS A 112 -1.44 21.69 -3.75
N GLN A 113 -2.46 21.79 -4.61
CA GLN A 113 -2.64 22.94 -5.52
C GLN A 113 -2.92 24.24 -4.76
N GLU A 114 -3.69 24.18 -3.66
CA GLU A 114 -3.95 25.34 -2.80
C GLU A 114 -2.72 25.79 -2.00
N ALA A 115 -1.81 24.86 -1.68
CA ALA A 115 -0.59 25.14 -0.93
C ALA A 115 0.56 25.72 -1.78
N GLY A 116 0.36 25.90 -3.10
CA GLY A 116 1.34 26.57 -3.98
C GLY A 116 2.57 25.74 -4.35
N TRP A 117 2.52 24.41 -4.24
CA TRP A 117 3.61 23.54 -4.68
C TRP A 117 3.53 23.28 -6.20
N PRO A 118 4.62 23.39 -6.97
CA PRO A 118 4.59 23.13 -8.40
C PRO A 118 4.34 21.64 -8.69
N THR A 119 3.44 21.37 -9.65
CA THR A 119 3.18 20.04 -10.23
C THR A 119 4.27 19.63 -11.20
#